data_AF-A0AAW8REI1-F1
#
_entry.id   AF-A0AAW8REI1-F1
#
_cell.length_a   1.000
_cell.length_b   1.000
_cell.length_c   1.000
_cell.angle_alpha   90.00
_cell.angle_beta   90.00
_cell.angle_gamma   90.00
#
_symmetry.space_group_name_H-M   'P 1'
#
loop_
_entity.id
_entity.type
_entity.pdbx_description
1 polymer ?
#
loop_
_entity_poly.entity_id
_entity_poly.type
_entity_poly.pdbx_seq_one_letter_code
_entity_poly.pdbx_strand_id
1 'polypeptide(L)'
;MSLKIQATCRALQKQLAAKETESRRLRTTHLILEHAFLDAQYFSKKEQYLWEKVLHLCKGTSSEISVYQELEKLEKERHYFQQQLLIGEEELKQIRLNVRFEQQQLEQTYIQLRNENQI
;
A
#
# COMPACT_ATOMS: atom_id res chain seq x y z
N MET A 1 -41.46 -5.67 -15.57
CA MET A 1 -40.00 -5.46 -15.75
C MET A 1 -39.56 -6.05 -17.09
N SER A 2 -38.83 -5.32 -17.94
CA SER A 2 -38.31 -5.90 -19.20
C SER A 2 -37.11 -6.82 -18.92
N LEU A 3 -36.94 -7.89 -19.70
CA LEU A 3 -35.80 -8.82 -19.60
C LEU A 3 -34.45 -8.09 -19.70
N LYS A 4 -34.39 -6.99 -20.47
CA LYS A 4 -33.19 -6.16 -20.61
C LYS A 4 -32.84 -5.44 -19.31
N ILE A 5 -33.83 -4.87 -18.60
CA ILE A 5 -33.61 -4.16 -17.33
C ILE A 5 -33.11 -5.12 -16.25
N GLN A 6 -33.68 -6.33 -16.16
CA GLN A 6 -33.21 -7.35 -15.21
C GLN A 6 -31.77 -7.81 -15.51
N ALA A 7 -31.40 -7.94 -16.77
CA ALA A 7 -30.03 -8.28 -17.15
C ALA A 7 -29.04 -7.17 -16.74
N THR A 8 -29.40 -5.90 -16.94
CA THR A 8 -28.59 -4.75 -16.53
C THR A 8 -28.44 -4.65 -15.01
N CYS A 9 -29.52 -4.84 -14.23
CA CYS A 9 -29.44 -4.87 -12.76
C CYS A 9 -28.49 -5.96 -12.26
N ARG A 10 -28.57 -7.17 -12.83
CA ARG A 10 -27.67 -8.28 -12.46
C ARG A 10 -26.21 -7.99 -12.83
N ALA A 11 -25.97 -7.30 -13.94
CA ALA A 11 -24.63 -6.88 -14.34
C ALA A 11 -24.05 -5.85 -13.35
N LEU A 12 -24.83 -4.84 -12.97
CA LEU A 12 -24.44 -3.83 -11.97
C LEU A 12 -24.16 -4.46 -10.60
N GLN A 13 -25.01 -5.38 -10.14
CA GLN A 13 -24.79 -6.11 -8.88
C GLN A 13 -23.48 -6.92 -8.90
N LYS A 14 -23.15 -7.58 -10.02
CA LYS A 14 -21.87 -8.29 -10.17
C LYS A 14 -20.68 -7.33 -10.14
N GLN A 15 -20.78 -6.17 -10.78
CA GLN A 15 -19.73 -5.17 -10.77
C GLN A 15 -19.52 -4.58 -9.38
N LEU A 16 -20.60 -4.30 -8.64
CA LEU A 16 -20.53 -3.86 -7.25
C LEU A 16 -19.86 -4.89 -6.35
N ALA A 17 -20.26 -6.16 -6.42
CA ALA A 17 -19.64 -7.24 -5.64
C ALA A 17 -18.14 -7.40 -5.97
N ALA A 18 -17.76 -7.24 -7.24
CA ALA A 18 -16.36 -7.26 -7.65
C ALA A 18 -15.58 -6.07 -7.04
N LYS A 19 -16.14 -4.86 -7.07
CA LYS A 19 -15.51 -3.66 -6.49
C LYS A 19 -15.41 -3.72 -4.97
N GLU A 20 -16.40 -4.29 -4.28
CA GLU A 20 -16.32 -4.55 -2.84
C GLU A 20 -15.18 -5.51 -2.50
N THR A 21 -15.03 -6.58 -3.29
CA THR A 21 -13.97 -7.57 -3.12
C THR A 21 -12.59 -6.94 -3.35
N GLU A 22 -12.47 -6.13 -4.41
CA GLU A 22 -11.27 -5.34 -4.70
C GLU A 22 -10.91 -4.39 -3.54
N SER A 23 -11.89 -3.66 -3.02
CA SER A 23 -11.73 -2.73 -1.88
C SER A 23 -11.25 -3.46 -0.62
N ARG A 24 -11.81 -4.64 -0.32
CA ARG A 24 -11.35 -5.48 0.79
C ARG A 24 -9.90 -5.92 0.59
N ARG A 25 -9.56 -6.42 -0.61
CA ARG A 25 -8.19 -6.82 -0.95
C ARG A 25 -7.20 -5.68 -0.75
N LEU A 26 -7.52 -4.48 -1.26
CA LEU A 26 -6.66 -3.30 -1.12
C LEU A 26 -6.44 -2.91 0.34
N ARG A 27 -7.46 -3.03 1.21
CA ARG A 27 -7.29 -2.80 2.65
C ARG A 27 -6.36 -3.83 3.30
N THR A 28 -6.50 -5.11 2.96
CA THR A 28 -5.60 -6.15 3.47
C THR A 28 -4.17 -5.94 3.00
N THR A 29 -3.97 -5.61 1.71
CA THR A 29 -2.66 -5.30 1.16
C THR A 29 -2.03 -4.09 1.87
N HIS A 30 -2.81 -3.04 2.14
CA HIS A 30 -2.33 -1.89 2.89
C HIS A 30 -1.80 -2.25 4.28
N LEU A 31 -2.56 -3.06 5.04
CA LEU A 31 -2.12 -3.51 6.37
C LEU A 31 -0.85 -4.36 6.30
N ILE A 32 -0.73 -5.26 5.31
CA ILE A 32 0.47 -6.07 5.11
C ILE A 32 1.69 -5.17 4.85
N LEU A 33 1.53 -4.14 4.01
CA LEU A 33 2.59 -3.18 3.71
C LEU A 33 2.98 -2.36 4.94
N GLU A 34 2.02 -1.90 5.74
CA GLU A 34 2.29 -1.20 7.00
C GLU A 34 3.09 -2.06 7.98
N HIS A 35 2.73 -3.34 8.13
CA HIS A 35 3.47 -4.26 8.99
C HIS A 35 4.88 -4.54 8.46
N ALA A 36 5.02 -4.85 7.18
CA ALA A 36 6.32 -5.08 6.56
C ALA A 36 7.24 -3.85 6.68
N PHE A 37 6.67 -2.65 6.62
CA PHE A 37 7.40 -1.40 6.83
C PHE A 37 7.89 -1.24 8.26
N LEU A 38 7.04 -1.50 9.26
CA LEU A 38 7.43 -1.44 10.67
C LEU A 38 8.57 -2.43 10.98
N ASP A 39 8.47 -3.64 10.43
CA ASP A 39 9.53 -4.64 10.54
C ASP A 39 10.82 -4.16 9.88
N ALA A 40 10.75 -3.64 8.65
CA ALA A 40 11.92 -3.10 7.95
C ALA A 40 12.59 -1.95 8.73
N GLN A 41 11.81 -1.03 9.30
CA GLN A 41 12.34 0.04 10.16
C GLN A 41 13.03 -0.52 11.41
N TYR A 42 12.42 -1.51 12.05
CA TYR A 42 12.99 -2.13 13.23
C TYR A 42 14.33 -2.80 12.93
N PHE A 43 14.39 -3.62 11.87
CA PHE A 43 15.62 -4.31 11.48
C PHE A 43 16.69 -3.33 11.00
N SER A 44 16.33 -2.30 10.23
CA SER A 44 17.28 -1.25 9.80
C SER A 44 17.92 -0.52 10.99
N LYS A 45 17.13 -0.14 12.00
CA LYS A 45 17.67 0.48 13.24
C LYS A 45 18.58 -0.48 14.00
N LYS A 46 18.21 -1.76 14.07
CA LYS A 46 19.01 -2.78 14.75
C LYS A 46 20.34 -3.03 14.03
N GLU A 47 20.32 -3.08 12.71
CA GLU A 47 21.52 -3.20 11.88
C GLU A 47 22.45 -1.99 12.06
N GLN A 48 21.91 -0.77 11.96
CA GLN A 48 22.69 0.45 12.21
C GLN A 48 23.36 0.40 13.60
N TYR A 49 22.60 0.05 14.63
CA TYR A 49 23.13 -0.08 15.99
C TYR A 49 24.29 -1.08 16.08
N LEU A 50 24.20 -2.23 15.40
CA LEU A 50 25.27 -3.22 15.38
C LEU A 50 26.52 -2.67 14.70
N TRP A 51 26.37 -1.98 13.56
CA TRP A 51 27.50 -1.36 12.87
C TRP A 51 28.15 -0.24 13.69
N GLU A 52 27.37 0.55 14.43
CA GLU A 52 27.92 1.54 15.38
C GLU A 52 28.71 0.88 16.51
N LYS A 53 28.29 -0.30 16.98
CA LYS A 53 29.07 -1.09 17.96
C LYS A 53 30.36 -1.63 17.36
N VAL A 54 30.32 -2.15 16.13
CA VAL A 54 31.51 -2.59 15.41
C VAL A 54 32.47 -1.42 15.22
N LEU A 55 31.97 -0.23 14.85
CA LEU A 55 32.79 0.96 14.70
C LEU A 55 33.53 1.31 16.01
N HIS A 56 32.83 1.25 17.14
CA HIS A 56 33.43 1.51 18.44
C HIS A 56 34.57 0.53 18.77
N LEU A 57 34.43 -0.74 18.38
CA LEU A 57 35.44 -1.79 18.60
C LEU A 57 36.63 -1.67 17.63
N CYS A 58 36.39 -1.23 16.40
CA CYS A 58 37.40 -1.13 15.34
C CYS A 58 38.11 0.24 15.30
N LYS A 59 37.82 1.15 16.22
CA LYS A 59 38.41 2.49 16.23
C LYS A 59 39.94 2.44 16.34
N GLY A 60 40.64 3.18 15.48
CA GLY A 60 42.09 3.19 15.37
C GLY A 60 42.69 1.98 14.68
N THR A 61 41.87 1.08 14.11
CA THR A 61 42.32 -0.05 13.30
C THR A 61 42.18 0.24 11.81
N SER A 62 42.84 -0.55 10.97
CA SER A 62 42.70 -0.45 9.50
C SER A 62 41.26 -0.67 9.01
N SER A 63 40.41 -1.31 9.82
CA SER A 63 39.01 -1.62 9.48
C SER A 63 38.05 -0.46 9.72
N GLU A 64 38.46 0.59 10.45
CA GLU A 64 37.59 1.73 10.81
C GLU A 64 36.97 2.39 9.57
N ILE A 65 37.77 2.61 8.52
CA ILE A 65 37.32 3.24 7.27
C ILE A 65 36.25 2.38 6.59
N SER A 66 36.44 1.06 6.53
CA SER A 66 35.47 0.15 5.91
C SER A 66 34.13 0.15 6.67
N VAL A 67 34.18 0.22 8.01
CA VAL A 67 32.96 0.29 8.83
C VAL A 67 32.20 1.60 8.60
N TYR A 68 32.91 2.72 8.46
CA TYR A 68 32.28 4.00 8.09
C TYR A 68 31.60 3.95 6.73
N GLN A 69 32.22 3.29 5.75
CA GLN A 69 31.62 3.12 4.41
C GLN A 69 30.33 2.30 4.44
N GLU A 70 30.29 1.22 5.23
CA GLU A 70 29.07 0.42 5.40
C GLU A 70 27.96 1.23 6.10
N LEU A 71 28.29 2.02 7.12
CA LEU A 71 27.31 2.91 7.77
C LEU A 71 26.73 3.94 6.80
N GLU A 72 27.57 4.55 5.96
CA GLU A 72 27.11 5.50 4.93
C GLU A 72 26.21 4.82 3.89
N LYS A 73 26.55 3.59 3.49
CA LYS A 73 25.76 2.80 2.55
C LYS A 73 24.39 2.45 3.14
N LEU A 74 24.34 1.99 4.39
CA LEU A 74 23.08 1.70 5.09
C LEU A 74 22.19 2.93 5.21
N GLU A 75 22.77 4.10 5.45
CA GLU A 75 22.01 5.35 5.50
C GLU A 75 21.39 5.70 4.14
N LYS A 76 22.14 5.53 3.05
CA LYS A 76 21.64 5.72 1.68
C LYS A 76 20.53 4.74 1.34
N GLU A 77 20.71 3.46 1.66
CA GLU A 77 19.70 2.41 1.43
C GLU A 77 18.42 2.69 2.21
N ARG A 78 18.54 3.09 3.49
CA ARG A 78 17.40 3.50 4.32
C ARG A 78 16.65 4.68 3.70
N HIS A 79 17.37 5.70 3.25
CA HIS A 79 16.75 6.87 2.64
C HIS A 79 16.02 6.52 1.34
N TYR A 80 16.65 5.73 0.48
CA TYR A 80 16.04 5.24 -0.75
C TYR A 80 14.77 4.44 -0.48
N PHE A 81 14.83 3.49 0.47
CA PHE A 81 13.67 2.69 0.85
C PHE A 81 12.51 3.56 1.36
N GLN A 82 12.78 4.55 2.22
CA GLN A 82 11.76 5.48 2.71
C GLN A 82 11.12 6.29 1.59
N GLN A 83 11.89 6.74 0.60
CA GLN A 83 11.34 7.45 -0.56
C GLN A 83 10.41 6.56 -1.39
N GLN A 84 10.83 5.33 -1.67
CA GLN A 84 10.01 4.38 -2.44
C GLN A 84 8.71 4.02 -1.70
N LEU A 85 8.78 3.89 -0.37
CA LEU A 85 7.58 3.66 0.43
C LEU A 85 6.60 4.83 0.34
N LEU A 86 7.06 6.08 0.50
CA LEU A 86 6.19 7.25 0.41
C LEU A 86 5.48 7.33 -0.95
N ILE A 87 6.19 7.01 -2.03
CA ILE A 87 5.61 6.91 -3.37
C ILE A 87 4.54 5.82 -3.41
N GLY A 88 4.85 4.61 -2.94
CA GLY A 88 3.91 3.49 -2.93
C GLY A 88 2.67 3.72 -2.05
N GLU A 89 2.81 4.41 -0.91
CA GLU A 89 1.69 4.78 -0.04
C GLU A 89 0.75 5.77 -0.72
N GLU A 90 1.29 6.79 -1.40
CA GLU A 90 0.47 7.76 -2.13
C GLU A 90 -0.21 7.09 -3.33
N GLU A 91 0.49 6.25 -4.10
CA GLU A 91 -0.10 5.46 -5.19
C GLU A 91 -1.26 4.58 -4.70
N LEU A 92 -1.05 3.84 -3.60
CA LEU A 92 -2.08 2.98 -3.02
C LEU A 92 -3.29 3.78 -2.54
N LYS A 93 -3.06 4.97 -1.97
CA LYS A 93 -4.11 5.89 -1.55
C LYS A 93 -4.92 6.39 -2.74
N GLN A 94 -4.27 6.78 -3.84
CA GLN A 94 -4.96 7.18 -5.08
C GLN A 94 -5.79 6.03 -5.66
N ILE A 95 -5.25 4.80 -5.70
CA ILE A 95 -6.00 3.62 -6.15
C ILE A 95 -7.25 3.40 -5.28
N ARG A 96 -7.12 3.50 -3.95
CA ARG A 96 -8.26 3.35 -3.03
C ARG A 96 -9.32 4.42 -3.23
N LEU A 97 -8.92 5.67 -3.50
CA LEU A 97 -9.84 6.76 -3.79
C LEU A 97 -10.60 6.51 -5.10
N ASN A 98 -9.89 6.08 -6.15
CA ASN A 98 -10.50 5.77 -7.45
C ASN A 98 -11.50 4.62 -7.35
N VAL A 99 -11.12 3.51 -6.70
CA VAL A 99 -12.02 2.36 -6.50
C VAL A 99 -13.27 2.76 -5.71
N ARG A 100 -13.12 3.62 -4.68
CA ARG A 100 -14.26 4.14 -3.92
C ARG A 100 -15.17 5.02 -4.76
N PHE A 101 -14.60 5.87 -5.61
CA PHE A 101 -15.35 6.73 -6.50
C PHE A 101 -16.14 5.91 -7.53
N GLU A 102 -15.51 4.94 -8.17
CA GLU A 102 -16.17 4.02 -9.11
C GLU A 102 -17.30 3.24 -8.43
N GLN A 103 -17.08 2.78 -7.19
CA GLN A 103 -18.12 2.12 -6.41
C GLN A 103 -19.33 3.05 -6.18
N GLN A 104 -19.10 4.31 -5.78
CA GLN A 104 -20.17 5.28 -5.58
C GLN A 104 -20.95 5.58 -6.87
N GLN A 105 -20.27 5.68 -8.01
CA GLN A 105 -20.92 5.86 -9.31
C GLN A 105 -21.80 4.66 -9.69
N LEU A 106 -21.31 3.44 -9.46
CA LEU A 106 -22.07 2.22 -9.70
C LEU A 106 -23.30 2.12 -8.77
N GLU A 107 -23.14 2.48 -7.49
CA GLU A 107 -24.25 2.53 -6.52
C GLU A 107 -25.32 3.55 -6.94
N GLN A 108 -24.91 4.76 -7.33
CA GLN A 108 -25.83 5.79 -7.83
C GLN A 108 -26.56 5.34 -9.08
N THR A 109 -25.85 4.74 -10.03
CA THR A 109 -26.44 4.20 -11.27
C THR A 109 -27.45 3.10 -10.97
N TYR A 110 -27.13 2.21 -10.03
CA TYR A 110 -28.05 1.16 -9.58
C TYR A 110 -29.30 1.74 -8.91
N ILE A 111 -29.16 2.73 -8.02
CA ILE A 111 -30.28 3.39 -7.34
C ILE A 111 -31.18 4.13 -8.34
N GLN A 112 -30.60 4.88 -9.27
CA GLN A 112 -31.33 5.56 -10.34
C GLN A 112 -32.13 4.57 -11.17
N LEU A 113 -31.47 3.50 -11.65
CA LEU A 113 -32.10 2.48 -12.46
C LEU A 113 -33.21 1.73 -11.70
N ARG A 114 -33.06 1.54 -10.39
CA ARG A 114 -34.09 0.99 -9.52
C ARG A 114 -35.31 1.92 -9.39
N ASN A 115 -35.07 3.20 -9.10
CA ASN A 115 -36.11 4.20 -8.88
C ASN A 115 -36.90 4.51 -10.16
N GLU A 116 -36.22 4.67 -11.30
CA GLU A 116 -36.83 4.93 -12.60
C GLU A 116 -37.71 3.77 -13.09
N ASN A 117 -37.40 2.54 -12.67
CA ASN A 117 -38.12 1.34 -13.08
C ASN A 117 -39.11 0.81 -12.02
N GLN A 118 -39.38 1.59 -10.95
CA GLN A 118 -40.25 1.23 -9.82
C GLN A 118 -40.04 -0.20 -9.31
N ILE A 119 -38.78 -0.54 -8.99
CA ILE A 119 -38.41 -1.82 -8.33
C ILE A 119 -38.22 -1.61 -6.83
#